data_AF-A0A954MBG8-F1
#
_entry.id   AF-A0A954MBG8-F1
#
_cell.length_a   1.000
_cell.length_b   1.000
_cell.length_c   1.000
_cell.angle_alpha   90.00
_cell.angle_beta   90.00
_cell.angle_gamma   90.00
#
_symmetry.space_group_name_H-M   'P 1'
#
loop_
_entity.id
_entity.type
_entity.pdbx_description
1 polymer ?
#
loop_
_entity_poly.entity_id
_entity_poly.type
_entity_poly.pdbx_seq_one_letter_code
_entity_poly.pdbx_strand_id
1 'polypeptide(L)'
;MNRVSTEYEDHTVLPPLPPDLPGDPDGPLDLRLRDAGTLGVGQTFDSGEGRIFPCDGCGADLEFRIGDQQLACPYCGHVKEIAIAPDARVEEQDFHVMLERLQQWRVEEARVQVESGDEEHAGDSTTRNELRCDSCGGNVEFIGTLTSTHCPYCGSPVQLEKAHKCQERRIPVDGVLPFQIEREHARKNLSQWVESRWFAPNDFRRTGVNGKFNGVYLSYYTFDSMTFSAYTGQRGEHYWVTVGTGKNRRREMRTRWYPASGRFQRFFDDVLVLANTGLNRKFMLALEPWPLLKVVPFNQQMLAGYLARTYDVDLDAGFTEAKGRIDSALYHEVCQRIGGDVQRVHNVDTRYEAITFKHLLLPVWLLAYPYRDRTYQIFINAATGEVQGERPYSVWKILFAVLMGALAVGAIAAASQQ
;
A
#
# COMPACT_ATOMS: atom_id res chain seq x y z
N MET A 1 -45.16 -3.03 -7.19
CA MET A 1 -43.97 -3.90 -7.23
C MET A 1 -42.85 -3.09 -7.87
N ASN A 2 -42.05 -2.45 -7.00
CA ASN A 2 -41.05 -1.45 -7.37
C ASN A 2 -39.80 -2.12 -7.94
N ARG A 3 -39.37 -1.68 -9.12
CA ARG A 3 -38.02 -1.90 -9.64
C ARG A 3 -37.11 -0.85 -9.01
N VAL A 4 -36.20 -1.28 -8.16
CA VAL A 4 -35.11 -0.46 -7.64
C VAL A 4 -34.04 -0.40 -8.72
N SER A 5 -33.89 0.76 -9.35
CA SER A 5 -32.73 1.12 -10.14
C SER A 5 -31.64 1.50 -9.13
N THR A 6 -30.65 0.64 -8.92
CA THR A 6 -29.45 1.02 -8.17
C THR A 6 -28.59 1.91 -9.04
N GLU A 7 -28.62 3.21 -8.75
CA GLU A 7 -27.53 4.14 -9.08
C GLU A 7 -26.25 3.59 -8.44
N TYR A 8 -25.26 3.31 -9.29
CA TYR A 8 -23.92 2.90 -8.89
C TYR A 8 -23.20 4.20 -8.45
N GLU A 9 -23.33 4.54 -7.17
CA GLU A 9 -22.65 5.69 -6.57
C GLU A 9 -21.14 5.52 -6.63
N ASP A 10 -20.47 6.60 -7.05
CA ASP A 10 -19.07 6.99 -6.93
C ASP A 10 -18.18 6.04 -6.09
N HIS A 11 -17.75 4.93 -6.71
CA HIS A 11 -16.60 4.19 -6.21
C HIS A 11 -15.40 5.12 -6.38
N THR A 12 -14.80 5.51 -5.25
CA THR A 12 -13.43 6.02 -5.17
C THR A 12 -12.60 5.27 -6.20
N VAL A 13 -12.31 5.90 -7.33
CA VAL A 13 -11.63 5.25 -8.44
C VAL A 13 -10.27 4.84 -7.90
N LEU A 14 -10.12 3.55 -7.59
CA LEU A 14 -8.83 2.99 -7.23
C LEU A 14 -7.90 3.30 -8.41
N PRO A 15 -6.70 3.85 -8.15
CA PRO A 15 -5.78 4.15 -9.23
C PRO A 15 -5.58 2.88 -10.07
N PRO A 16 -5.49 3.01 -11.40
CA PRO A 16 -5.27 1.85 -12.25
C PRO A 16 -4.01 1.14 -11.79
N LEU A 17 -4.04 -0.20 -11.79
CA LEU A 17 -2.85 -0.99 -11.54
C LEU A 17 -1.71 -0.49 -12.45
N PRO A 18 -0.47 -0.42 -11.94
CA PRO A 18 0.66 -0.07 -12.79
C PRO A 18 0.70 -1.02 -14.00
N PRO A 19 1.16 -0.56 -15.18
CA PRO A 19 1.29 -1.43 -16.33
C PRO A 19 2.16 -2.62 -15.94
N ASP A 20 1.64 -3.82 -16.17
CA ASP A 20 2.35 -5.07 -15.92
C ASP A 20 3.76 -4.97 -16.54
N LEU A 21 4.79 -5.44 -15.82
CA LEU A 21 6.10 -5.66 -16.42
C LEU A 21 5.88 -6.53 -17.67
N PRO A 22 6.63 -6.33 -18.78
CA PRO A 22 6.38 -7.04 -20.02
C PRO A 22 6.62 -8.55 -19.85
N GLY A 23 5.58 -9.25 -19.41
CA GLY A 23 5.40 -10.68 -19.56
C GLY A 23 4.85 -10.92 -20.96
N ASP A 24 5.52 -11.80 -21.69
CA ASP A 24 5.13 -12.22 -23.03
C ASP A 24 3.67 -12.71 -23.04
N PRO A 25 2.74 -12.01 -23.73
CA PRO A 25 1.32 -12.39 -23.74
C PRO A 25 1.06 -13.71 -24.47
N ASP A 26 2.03 -14.21 -25.25
CA ASP A 26 1.94 -15.45 -26.04
C ASP A 26 2.97 -16.52 -25.61
N GLY A 27 3.75 -16.26 -24.56
CA GLY A 27 4.66 -17.25 -23.99
C GLY A 27 3.88 -18.40 -23.33
N PRO A 28 4.34 -19.66 -23.40
CA PRO A 28 3.70 -20.72 -22.64
C PRO A 28 3.71 -20.30 -21.17
N LEU A 29 2.51 -20.12 -20.59
CA LEU A 29 2.30 -20.02 -19.16
C LEU A 29 3.01 -21.21 -18.53
N ASP A 30 4.21 -21.00 -17.96
CA ASP A 30 4.93 -22.03 -17.22
C ASP A 30 4.23 -22.18 -15.87
N LEU A 31 3.01 -22.73 -15.92
CA LEU A 31 2.23 -23.25 -14.79
C LEU A 31 2.90 -24.52 -14.23
N ARG A 32 4.23 -24.48 -14.07
CA ARG A 32 4.89 -25.36 -13.13
C ARG A 32 4.51 -24.85 -11.75
N LEU A 33 3.29 -25.20 -11.34
CA LEU A 33 3.04 -25.74 -10.01
C LEU A 33 4.13 -26.79 -9.78
N ARG A 34 5.30 -26.33 -9.33
CA ARG A 34 6.24 -27.22 -8.70
C ARG A 34 5.47 -27.77 -7.53
N ASP A 35 5.44 -29.08 -7.42
CA ASP A 35 5.12 -29.81 -6.20
C ASP A 35 6.11 -29.36 -5.11
N ALA A 36 6.00 -28.12 -4.67
CA ALA A 36 6.66 -27.57 -3.51
C ALA A 36 5.77 -28.01 -2.37
N GLY A 37 6.09 -29.16 -1.78
CA GLY A 37 5.59 -29.48 -0.46
C GLY A 37 5.77 -28.24 0.41
N THR A 38 4.66 -27.74 0.96
CA THR A 38 4.55 -26.53 1.80
C THR A 38 5.28 -26.70 3.14
N LEU A 39 6.59 -26.97 3.10
CA LEU A 39 7.53 -26.68 4.16
C LEU A 39 7.79 -25.17 4.06
N GLY A 40 7.06 -24.39 4.86
CA GLY A 40 7.01 -22.94 4.75
C GLY A 40 8.40 -22.31 4.78
N VAL A 41 8.76 -21.63 3.71
CA VAL A 41 9.96 -20.78 3.65
C VAL A 41 9.52 -19.32 3.77
N GLY A 42 9.00 -19.00 4.95
CA GLY A 42 8.90 -17.63 5.43
C GLY A 42 9.54 -17.62 6.81
N GLN A 43 10.51 -16.74 7.04
CA GLN A 43 11.10 -16.65 8.37
C GLN A 43 10.08 -16.00 9.31
N THR A 44 9.70 -16.73 10.36
CA THR A 44 9.13 -16.08 11.54
C THR A 44 10.25 -15.28 12.21
N PHE A 45 9.94 -14.11 12.79
CA PHE A 45 10.93 -13.33 13.55
C PHE A 45 11.66 -14.27 14.51
N ASP A 46 13.00 -14.27 14.47
CA ASP A 46 13.79 -15.30 15.13
C ASP A 46 13.48 -15.37 16.63
N SER A 47 13.49 -16.60 17.13
CA SER A 47 13.43 -17.05 18.51
C SER A 47 14.36 -16.28 19.44
N GLY A 48 13.92 -15.12 19.92
CA GLY A 48 14.52 -14.43 21.08
C GLY A 48 15.84 -13.69 20.83
N GLU A 49 16.52 -13.84 19.69
CA GLU A 49 17.66 -13.00 19.28
C GLU A 49 17.15 -11.76 18.53
N GLY A 50 16.45 -10.92 19.27
CA GLY A 50 15.69 -9.84 18.68
C GLY A 50 16.47 -8.58 18.39
N ARG A 51 16.54 -8.17 17.11
CA ARG A 51 16.79 -6.79 16.57
C ARG A 51 18.00 -6.02 17.12
N ILE A 52 18.75 -6.59 18.06
CA ILE A 52 19.95 -6.06 18.68
C ILE A 52 21.08 -6.82 18.01
N PHE A 53 21.77 -6.14 17.10
CA PHE A 53 22.94 -6.68 16.43
C PHE A 53 24.16 -6.05 17.10
N PRO A 54 24.71 -6.65 18.17
CA PRO A 54 25.81 -6.03 18.90
C PRO A 54 27.04 -5.91 18.00
N CYS A 55 27.69 -4.76 18.08
CA CYS A 55 28.91 -4.48 17.35
C CYS A 55 30.09 -5.26 17.95
N ASP A 56 30.78 -6.05 17.13
CA ASP A 56 31.97 -6.82 17.54
C ASP A 56 33.13 -5.93 18.02
N GLY A 57 33.14 -4.65 17.65
CA GLY A 57 34.19 -3.70 18.03
C GLY A 57 33.97 -2.96 19.34
N CYS A 58 32.72 -2.63 19.71
CA CYS A 58 32.45 -1.80 20.90
C CYS A 58 31.18 -2.19 21.69
N GLY A 59 30.45 -3.22 21.26
CA GLY A 59 29.24 -3.70 21.92
C GLY A 59 27.99 -2.83 21.75
N ALA A 60 28.06 -1.73 20.98
CA ALA A 60 26.88 -0.92 20.66
C ALA A 60 26.03 -1.56 19.55
N ASP A 61 24.77 -1.21 19.45
CA ASP A 61 23.87 -1.76 18.44
C ASP A 61 24.26 -1.28 17.02
N LEU A 62 24.36 -2.22 16.09
CA LEU A 62 24.53 -1.94 14.68
C LEU A 62 23.22 -1.44 14.08
N GLU A 63 23.32 -0.49 13.15
CA GLU A 63 22.20 0.02 12.37
C GLU A 63 22.36 -0.34 10.88
N PHE A 64 21.25 -0.49 10.16
CA PHE A 64 21.27 -0.71 8.73
C PHE A 64 21.65 0.60 8.00
N ARG A 65 22.83 0.60 7.36
CA ARG A 65 23.33 1.70 6.55
C ARG A 65 22.83 1.57 5.12
N ILE A 66 21.90 2.45 4.76
CA ILE A 66 21.19 2.48 3.47
C ILE A 66 22.17 2.55 2.29
N GLY A 67 23.15 3.46 2.31
CA GLY A 67 24.05 3.69 1.17
C GLY A 67 24.79 2.44 0.69
N ASP A 68 25.28 1.62 1.63
CA ASP A 68 26.09 0.43 1.31
C ASP A 68 25.32 -0.89 1.49
N GLN A 69 24.08 -0.83 1.95
CA GLN A 69 23.23 -2.00 2.24
C GLN A 69 23.88 -2.98 3.24
N GLN A 70 24.52 -2.45 4.28
CA GLN A 70 25.27 -3.22 5.29
C GLN A 70 24.91 -2.77 6.70
N LEU A 71 25.26 -3.56 7.71
CA LEU A 71 25.18 -3.14 9.11
C LEU A 71 26.40 -2.29 9.46
N ALA A 72 26.19 -1.15 10.12
CA ALA A 72 27.26 -0.26 10.56
C ALA A 72 27.03 0.23 12.00
N CYS A 73 28.10 0.30 12.78
CA CYS A 73 28.07 0.86 14.13
C CYS A 73 28.14 2.39 14.05
N PRO A 74 27.16 3.13 14.60
CA PRO A 74 27.17 4.59 14.59
C PRO A 74 28.26 5.20 15.50
N TYR A 75 28.84 4.40 16.41
CA TYR A 75 29.82 4.88 17.40
C TYR A 75 31.27 4.65 17.00
N CYS A 76 31.63 3.42 16.59
CA CYS A 76 33.02 3.06 16.28
C CYS A 76 33.28 2.87 14.77
N GLY A 77 32.25 2.92 13.93
CA GLY A 77 32.37 2.78 12.48
C GLY A 77 32.61 1.36 11.97
N HIS A 78 32.56 0.34 12.84
CA HIS A 78 32.61 -1.07 12.44
C HIS A 78 31.48 -1.39 11.46
N VAL A 79 31.77 -2.19 10.45
CA VAL A 79 30.82 -2.57 9.39
C VAL A 79 30.75 -4.10 9.30
N LYS A 80 29.55 -4.62 9.12
CA LYS A 80 29.26 -6.05 8.99
C LYS A 80 28.34 -6.27 7.78
N GLU A 81 28.72 -7.21 6.93
CA GLU A 81 27.90 -7.60 5.78
C GLU A 81 26.65 -8.37 6.23
N ILE A 82 25.55 -8.14 5.53
CA ILE A 82 24.31 -8.88 5.75
C ILE A 82 24.37 -10.17 4.96
N ALA A 83 24.50 -11.29 5.67
CA ALA A 83 24.48 -12.61 5.06
C ALA A 83 23.04 -13.02 4.78
N ILE A 84 22.67 -13.11 3.50
CA ILE A 84 21.45 -13.78 3.05
C ILE A 84 21.81 -15.22 2.75
N ALA A 85 21.03 -16.19 3.25
CA ALA A 85 21.29 -17.60 2.98
C ALA A 85 21.25 -17.85 1.46
N PRO A 86 22.18 -18.65 0.88
CA PRO A 86 22.29 -18.82 -0.57
C PRO A 86 21.03 -19.40 -1.23
N ASP A 87 20.25 -20.15 -0.46
CA ASP A 87 18.99 -20.79 -0.81
C ASP A 87 17.75 -19.96 -0.46
N ALA A 88 17.91 -18.84 0.27
CA ALA A 88 16.79 -17.98 0.58
C ALA A 88 16.21 -17.35 -0.71
N ARG A 89 14.91 -17.51 -0.88
CA ARG A 89 14.13 -16.94 -1.98
C ARG A 89 12.91 -16.25 -1.40
N VAL A 90 12.43 -15.24 -2.11
CA VAL A 90 11.08 -14.72 -1.87
C VAL A 90 10.16 -15.69 -2.57
N GLU A 91 9.40 -16.46 -1.81
CA GLU A 91 8.50 -17.48 -2.34
C GLU A 91 7.05 -17.05 -2.16
N GLU A 92 6.25 -17.34 -3.19
CA GLU A 92 4.81 -17.17 -3.15
C GLU A 92 4.16 -18.30 -2.35
N GLN A 93 3.19 -17.94 -1.53
CA GLN A 93 2.44 -18.87 -0.69
C GLN A 93 1.05 -19.09 -1.28
N ASP A 94 0.55 -20.33 -1.23
CA ASP A 94 -0.83 -20.63 -1.62
C ASP A 94 -1.81 -19.97 -0.62
N PHE A 95 -2.73 -19.18 -1.16
CA PHE A 95 -3.68 -18.40 -0.37
C PHE A 95 -4.63 -19.27 0.46
N HIS A 96 -5.19 -20.33 -0.13
CA HIS A 96 -6.18 -21.16 0.57
C HIS A 96 -5.51 -22.03 1.62
N VAL A 97 -4.34 -22.60 1.32
CA VAL A 97 -3.55 -23.37 2.28
C VAL A 97 -3.16 -22.51 3.48
N MET A 98 -2.78 -21.25 3.26
CA MET A 98 -2.49 -20.34 4.37
C MET A 98 -3.74 -20.02 5.19
N LEU A 99 -4.90 -19.76 4.56
CA LEU A 99 -6.14 -19.51 5.30
C LEU A 99 -6.53 -20.69 6.19
N GLU A 100 -6.42 -21.92 5.70
CA GLU A 100 -6.66 -23.13 6.49
C GLU A 100 -5.67 -23.22 7.67
N ARG A 101 -4.39 -22.93 7.43
CA ARG A 101 -3.36 -22.90 8.46
C ARG A 101 -3.65 -21.84 9.54
N LEU A 102 -4.07 -20.64 9.15
CA LEU A 102 -4.45 -19.58 10.09
C LEU A 102 -5.66 -19.98 10.95
N GLN A 103 -6.65 -20.64 10.36
CA GLN A 103 -7.79 -21.16 11.12
C GLN A 103 -7.36 -22.21 12.14
N GLN A 104 -6.47 -23.13 11.76
CA GLN A 104 -5.91 -24.14 12.68
C GLN A 104 -5.14 -23.48 13.84
N TRP A 105 -4.31 -22.47 13.55
CA TRP A 105 -3.58 -21.74 14.59
C TRP A 105 -4.52 -21.06 15.58
N ARG A 106 -5.59 -20.40 15.10
CA ARG A 106 -6.59 -19.75 15.97
C ARG A 106 -7.30 -20.74 16.88
N VAL A 107 -7.61 -21.94 16.38
CA VAL A 107 -8.22 -23.00 17.20
C VAL A 107 -7.25 -23.50 18.26
N GLU A 108 -5.99 -23.72 17.91
CA GLU A 108 -4.97 -24.18 18.86
C GLU A 108 -4.71 -23.14 19.96
N GLU A 109 -4.54 -21.87 19.60
CA GLU A 109 -4.34 -20.77 20.54
C GLU A 109 -5.53 -20.61 21.50
N ALA A 110 -6.76 -20.73 20.99
CA ALA A 110 -7.97 -20.69 21.82
C ALA A 110 -8.04 -21.87 22.81
N ARG A 111 -7.50 -23.05 22.46
CA ARG A 111 -7.45 -24.20 23.38
C ARG A 111 -6.42 -23.99 24.48
N VAL A 112 -5.23 -23.51 24.14
CA VAL A 112 -4.17 -23.22 25.11
C VAL A 112 -4.64 -22.20 26.14
N GLN A 113 -5.33 -21.13 25.73
CA GLN A 113 -5.87 -20.11 26.64
C GLN A 113 -6.92 -20.62 27.64
N VAL A 114 -7.66 -21.69 27.30
CA VAL A 114 -8.67 -22.29 28.20
C VAL A 114 -8.02 -23.23 29.23
N GLU A 115 -6.93 -23.88 28.86
CA GLU A 115 -6.25 -24.88 29.70
C GLU A 115 -5.20 -24.25 30.64
N SER A 116 -4.67 -23.07 30.31
CA SER A 116 -3.66 -22.34 31.11
C SER A 116 -4.28 -21.18 31.91
N GLY A 117 -4.98 -21.52 32.99
CA GLY A 117 -5.41 -20.56 34.02
C GLY A 117 -4.27 -20.05 34.92
N ASP A 118 -3.04 -20.53 34.71
CA ASP A 118 -1.83 -20.17 35.46
C ASP A 118 -0.74 -19.68 34.48
N GLU A 119 -0.29 -18.43 34.66
CA GLU A 119 0.51 -17.65 33.71
C GLU A 119 1.96 -18.11 33.48
N GLU A 120 2.43 -19.23 34.04
CA GLU A 120 3.88 -19.40 34.18
C GLU A 120 4.55 -20.44 33.27
N HIS A 121 3.84 -21.35 32.59
CA HIS A 121 4.51 -22.42 31.82
C HIS A 121 3.92 -22.61 30.41
N ALA A 122 4.37 -21.81 29.45
CA ALA A 122 4.27 -22.12 28.02
C ALA A 122 5.68 -22.18 27.42
N GLY A 123 6.13 -23.41 27.13
CA GLY A 123 7.37 -23.66 26.40
C GLY A 123 7.33 -23.10 24.98
N ASP A 124 8.47 -22.60 24.53
CA ASP A 124 8.88 -22.47 23.12
C ASP A 124 7.86 -21.80 22.17
N SER A 125 7.26 -20.69 22.59
CA SER A 125 6.57 -19.77 21.68
C SER A 125 7.28 -18.42 21.67
N THR A 126 7.66 -17.98 20.47
CA THR A 126 8.41 -16.74 20.16
C THR A 126 7.74 -15.52 20.80
N THR A 127 8.19 -15.17 22.00
CA THR A 127 7.60 -14.10 22.79
C THR A 127 8.02 -12.75 22.22
N ARG A 128 7.11 -12.07 21.51
CA ARG A 128 7.35 -10.74 20.92
C ARG A 128 6.72 -9.66 21.77
N ASN A 129 7.41 -8.55 22.03
CA ASN A 129 6.79 -7.41 22.68
C ASN A 129 6.10 -6.54 21.63
N GLU A 130 4.80 -6.31 21.84
CA GLU A 130 3.97 -5.52 20.96
C GLU A 130 3.34 -4.37 21.74
N LEU A 131 3.28 -3.21 21.10
CA LEU A 131 2.61 -2.04 21.63
C LEU A 131 1.60 -1.53 20.62
N ARG A 132 0.31 -1.59 21.00
CA ARG A 132 -0.78 -1.02 20.22
C ARG A 132 -0.94 0.46 20.54
N CYS A 133 -0.92 1.31 19.51
CA CYS A 133 -1.19 2.73 19.68
C CYS A 133 -2.70 3.00 19.78
N ASP A 134 -3.15 3.63 20.86
CA ASP A 134 -4.58 3.97 21.04
C ASP A 134 -5.11 4.98 20.01
N SER A 135 -4.23 5.77 19.41
CA SER A 135 -4.61 6.87 18.51
C SER A 135 -4.80 6.41 17.06
N CYS A 136 -3.84 5.66 16.50
CA CYS A 136 -3.94 5.14 15.13
C CYS A 136 -4.28 3.65 15.04
N GLY A 137 -4.40 2.95 16.17
CA GLY A 137 -4.68 1.52 16.24
C GLY A 137 -3.50 0.62 15.86
N GLY A 138 -2.36 1.20 15.47
CA GLY A 138 -1.24 0.45 14.91
C GLY A 138 -0.37 -0.25 15.93
N ASN A 139 0.02 -1.46 15.57
CA ASN A 139 0.84 -2.34 16.36
C ASN A 139 2.33 -2.14 16.03
N VAL A 140 3.11 -1.69 17.01
CA VAL A 140 4.56 -1.59 16.91
C VAL A 140 5.15 -2.83 17.57
N GLU A 141 5.85 -3.65 16.81
CA GLU A 141 6.65 -4.73 17.35
C GLU A 141 8.06 -4.22 17.68
N PHE A 142 8.57 -4.57 18.86
CA PHE A 142 9.93 -4.23 19.29
C PHE A 142 10.50 -5.32 20.20
N ILE A 143 11.83 -5.31 20.36
CA ILE A 143 12.53 -6.23 21.25
C ILE A 143 13.45 -5.39 22.13
N GLY A 144 13.50 -5.71 23.43
CA GLY A 144 14.16 -4.88 24.44
C GLY A 144 13.28 -3.71 24.92
N THR A 145 13.89 -2.55 25.16
CA THR A 145 13.19 -1.37 25.70
C THR A 145 12.83 -0.41 24.56
N LEU A 146 11.54 -0.13 24.36
CA LEU A 146 11.12 0.92 23.45
C LEU A 146 11.46 2.29 24.06
N THR A 147 12.48 2.96 23.52
CA THR A 147 12.91 4.29 24.00
C THR A 147 12.07 5.45 23.44
N SER A 148 11.20 5.17 22.46
CA SER A 148 10.34 6.21 21.89
C SER A 148 9.18 6.56 22.81
N THR A 149 9.04 7.84 23.14
CA THR A 149 7.90 8.38 23.88
C THR A 149 6.69 8.69 22.99
N HIS A 150 6.83 8.60 21.67
CA HIS A 150 5.78 8.88 20.69
C HIS A 150 5.66 7.75 19.65
N CYS A 151 4.46 7.53 19.15
CA CYS A 151 4.16 6.56 18.11
C CYS A 151 4.87 6.98 16.82
N PRO A 152 5.64 6.08 16.18
CA PRO A 152 6.35 6.41 14.95
C PRO A 152 5.39 6.70 13.77
N TYR A 153 4.14 6.25 13.87
CA TYR A 153 3.16 6.31 12.79
C TYR A 153 2.30 7.58 12.77
N CYS A 154 1.76 7.96 13.94
CA CYS A 154 0.86 9.10 14.06
C CYS A 154 1.41 10.22 14.95
N GLY A 155 2.57 10.01 15.58
CA GLY A 155 3.18 11.00 16.48
C GLY A 155 2.46 11.16 17.83
N SER A 156 1.45 10.35 18.15
CA SER A 156 0.77 10.40 19.46
C SER A 156 1.64 9.83 20.57
N PRO A 157 1.59 10.32 21.82
CA PRO A 157 2.30 9.73 22.94
C PRO A 157 1.97 8.24 23.10
N VAL A 158 2.97 7.40 23.34
CA VAL A 158 2.78 5.97 23.59
C VAL A 158 2.86 5.66 25.08
N GLN A 159 1.98 4.78 25.54
CA GLN A 159 1.96 4.31 26.92
C GLN A 159 2.71 2.98 27.01
N LEU A 160 4.00 3.05 27.39
CA LEU A 160 4.88 1.87 27.42
C LEU A 160 4.37 0.75 28.35
N GLU A 161 3.61 1.10 29.38
CA GLU A 161 2.95 0.17 30.31
C GLU A 161 1.93 -0.76 29.62
N LYS A 162 1.46 -0.42 28.42
CA LYS A 162 0.55 -1.24 27.60
C LYS A 162 1.29 -2.21 26.67
N ALA A 163 2.62 -2.25 26.71
CA ALA A 163 3.37 -3.26 25.99
C ALA A 163 3.01 -4.64 26.52
N HIS A 164 2.62 -5.54 25.63
CA HIS A 164 2.25 -6.90 25.99
C HIS A 164 3.04 -7.90 25.15
N LYS A 165 3.15 -9.12 25.66
CA LYS A 165 3.72 -10.24 24.92
C LYS A 165 2.67 -10.74 23.94
N CYS A 166 2.94 -10.63 22.65
CA CYS A 166 2.12 -11.24 21.60
C CYS A 166 2.53 -12.70 21.45
N GLN A 167 1.60 -13.61 21.74
CA GLN A 167 1.75 -15.06 21.55
C GLN A 167 1.12 -15.54 20.24
N GLU A 168 0.41 -14.67 19.51
CA GLU A 168 -0.26 -15.01 18.27
C GLU A 168 0.76 -15.40 17.18
N ARG A 169 0.51 -16.54 16.54
CA ARG A 169 1.20 -16.94 15.32
C ARG A 169 0.73 -16.02 14.19
N ARG A 170 1.70 -15.35 13.58
CA ARG A 170 1.46 -14.40 12.48
C ARG A 170 1.98 -15.01 11.18
N ILE A 171 1.41 -14.57 10.05
CA ILE A 171 1.94 -14.88 8.72
C ILE A 171 3.40 -14.41 8.67
N PRO A 172 4.36 -15.28 8.32
CA PRO A 172 5.77 -14.89 8.24
C PRO A 172 5.97 -13.82 7.16
N VAL A 173 7.09 -13.10 7.22
CA VAL A 173 7.47 -12.15 6.17
C VAL A 173 8.29 -12.91 5.13
N ASP A 174 7.89 -12.82 3.88
CA ASP A 174 8.56 -13.51 2.77
C ASP A 174 9.69 -12.66 2.20
N GLY A 175 9.45 -11.34 2.10
CA GLY A 175 10.38 -10.42 1.49
C GLY A 175 10.39 -9.05 2.14
N VAL A 176 11.51 -8.35 1.98
CA VAL A 176 11.69 -6.96 2.38
C VAL A 176 12.25 -6.18 1.21
N LEU A 177 11.70 -5.00 0.96
CA LEU A 177 12.33 -4.04 0.05
C LEU A 177 13.29 -3.17 0.89
N PRO A 178 14.61 -3.28 0.73
CA PRO A 178 15.53 -2.50 1.56
C PRO A 178 15.34 -1.01 1.30
N PHE A 179 15.50 -0.18 2.34
CA PHE A 179 15.60 1.27 2.16
C PHE A 179 16.66 1.60 1.09
N GLN A 180 16.33 2.50 0.16
CA GLN A 180 17.25 2.99 -0.88
C GLN A 180 17.54 4.48 -0.75
N ILE A 181 16.59 5.24 -0.18
CA ILE A 181 16.66 6.68 -0.03
C ILE A 181 17.05 7.01 1.40
N GLU A 182 18.18 7.67 1.58
CA GLU A 182 18.65 8.15 2.88
C GLU A 182 17.79 9.29 3.43
N ARG A 183 17.85 9.49 4.75
CA ARG A 183 17.07 10.49 5.48
C ARG A 183 17.30 11.91 4.94
N GLU A 184 18.54 12.25 4.60
CA GLU A 184 18.97 13.54 4.08
C GLU A 184 18.36 13.81 2.70
N HIS A 185 18.36 12.80 1.83
CA HIS A 185 17.74 12.89 0.51
C HIS A 185 16.22 13.03 0.65
N ALA A 186 15.60 12.23 1.52
CA ALA A 186 14.17 12.30 1.75
C ALA A 186 13.73 13.68 2.30
N ARG A 187 14.54 14.32 3.16
CA ARG A 187 14.33 15.72 3.59
C ARG A 187 14.40 16.73 2.45
N LYS A 188 15.31 16.52 1.49
CA LYS A 188 15.40 17.36 0.30
C LYS A 188 14.13 17.24 -0.57
N ASN A 189 13.67 16.01 -0.81
CA ASN A 189 12.45 15.75 -1.58
C ASN A 189 11.22 16.35 -0.88
N LEU A 190 11.14 16.22 0.45
CA LEU A 190 10.10 16.87 1.25
C LEU A 190 10.10 18.39 1.07
N SER A 191 11.27 19.02 1.14
CA SER A 191 11.41 20.47 1.01
C SER A 191 10.92 20.95 -0.36
N GLN A 192 11.34 20.29 -1.44
CA GLN A 192 10.88 20.56 -2.81
C GLN A 192 9.36 20.36 -2.95
N TRP A 193 8.84 19.29 -2.34
CA TRP A 193 7.41 19.03 -2.33
C TRP A 193 6.63 20.14 -1.62
N VAL A 194 7.07 20.61 -0.44
CA VAL A 194 6.44 21.72 0.29
C VAL A 194 6.46 23.01 -0.53
N GLU A 195 7.57 23.31 -1.20
CA GLU A 195 7.72 24.50 -2.03
C GLU A 195 6.75 24.53 -3.22
N SER A 196 6.44 23.37 -3.81
CA SER A 196 5.50 23.23 -4.93
C SER A 196 4.03 23.53 -4.54
N ARG A 197 3.70 23.59 -3.24
CA ARG A 197 2.32 23.71 -2.75
C ARG A 197 1.85 25.17 -2.72
N TRP A 198 1.37 25.68 -3.86
CA TRP A 198 0.92 27.07 -4.01
C TRP A 198 -0.13 27.52 -2.96
N PHE A 199 -1.14 26.69 -2.70
CA PHE A 199 -2.22 26.95 -1.75
C PHE A 199 -1.88 26.67 -0.27
N ALA A 200 -0.65 26.23 0.03
CA ALA A 200 -0.25 26.07 1.42
C ALA A 200 -0.02 27.45 2.09
N PRO A 201 -0.32 27.61 3.38
CA PRO A 201 0.01 28.80 4.16
C PRO A 201 1.49 29.22 4.05
N ASN A 202 1.77 30.53 4.06
CA ASN A 202 3.14 31.04 3.89
C ASN A 202 4.04 30.73 5.09
N ASP A 203 3.48 30.70 6.30
CA ASP A 203 4.14 30.25 7.53
C ASP A 203 4.55 28.77 7.40
N PHE A 204 3.68 27.91 6.90
CA PHE A 204 4.00 26.50 6.64
C PHE A 204 5.17 26.36 5.63
N ARG A 205 5.16 27.14 4.54
CA ARG A 205 6.25 27.11 3.55
C ARG A 205 7.58 27.66 4.07
N ARG A 206 7.56 28.64 4.97
CA ARG A 206 8.77 29.29 5.52
C ARG A 206 9.41 28.47 6.64
N THR A 207 8.60 27.96 7.55
CA THR A 207 9.07 27.18 8.70
C THR A 207 9.41 25.74 8.29
N GLY A 208 8.86 25.26 7.18
CA GLY A 208 8.97 23.87 6.78
C GLY A 208 8.19 22.96 7.74
N VAL A 209 8.44 21.66 7.63
CA VAL A 209 7.81 20.67 8.51
C VAL A 209 8.75 20.37 9.67
N ASN A 210 8.43 20.88 10.86
CA ASN A 210 9.12 20.54 12.10
C ASN A 210 8.50 19.26 12.69
N GLY A 211 9.10 18.11 12.41
CA GLY A 211 8.71 16.83 12.98
C GLY A 211 9.84 15.81 12.91
N LYS A 212 9.73 14.75 13.71
CA LYS A 212 10.66 13.62 13.65
C LYS A 212 10.37 12.78 12.42
N PHE A 213 11.43 12.52 11.67
CA PHE A 213 11.38 11.74 10.44
C PHE A 213 11.67 10.27 10.78
N ASN A 214 10.64 9.44 10.79
CA ASN A 214 10.73 8.06 11.22
C ASN A 214 10.86 7.16 9.99
N GLY A 215 11.90 6.33 9.96
CA GLY A 215 12.01 5.27 8.96
C GLY A 215 11.23 4.07 9.48
N VAL A 216 10.19 3.67 8.75
CA VAL A 216 9.33 2.56 9.12
C VAL A 216 9.18 1.59 7.96
N TYR A 217 9.05 0.31 8.28
CA TYR A 217 8.54 -0.69 7.37
C TYR A 217 7.05 -0.90 7.63
N LEU A 218 6.27 -0.90 6.56
CA LEU A 218 4.84 -1.21 6.58
C LEU A 218 4.61 -2.57 5.94
N SER A 219 3.63 -3.31 6.47
CA SER A 219 3.22 -4.60 5.92
C SER A 219 2.35 -4.42 4.70
N TYR A 220 2.68 -5.16 3.65
CA TYR A 220 1.90 -5.28 2.42
C TYR A 220 1.69 -6.74 2.09
N TYR A 221 0.56 -7.04 1.48
CA TYR A 221 0.39 -8.27 0.71
C TYR A 221 0.55 -7.95 -0.76
N THR A 222 1.22 -8.82 -1.51
CA THR A 222 1.02 -8.89 -2.96
C THR A 222 0.22 -10.14 -3.27
N PHE A 223 -0.68 -10.05 -4.24
CA PHE A 223 -1.50 -11.17 -4.67
C PHE A 223 -1.31 -11.39 -6.16
N ASP A 224 -1.12 -12.64 -6.51
CA ASP A 224 -1.06 -13.08 -7.89
C ASP A 224 -2.31 -13.93 -8.14
N SER A 225 -2.95 -13.74 -9.29
CA SER A 225 -4.16 -14.49 -9.62
C SER A 225 -4.39 -14.58 -11.11
N MET A 226 -4.73 -15.79 -11.55
CA MET A 226 -5.28 -16.00 -12.88
C MET A 226 -6.78 -15.72 -12.88
N THR A 227 -7.21 -14.82 -13.76
CA THR A 227 -8.62 -14.46 -13.91
C THR A 227 -9.20 -15.00 -15.20
N PHE A 228 -10.43 -15.47 -15.13
CA PHE A 228 -11.23 -15.85 -16.29
C PHE A 228 -12.52 -15.05 -16.29
N SER A 229 -12.62 -14.12 -17.23
CA SER A 229 -13.68 -13.12 -17.27
C SER A 229 -14.59 -13.32 -18.48
N ALA A 230 -15.91 -13.26 -18.25
CA ALA A 230 -16.94 -13.21 -19.28
C ALA A 230 -17.71 -11.90 -19.14
N TYR A 231 -17.82 -11.13 -20.23
CA TYR A 231 -18.49 -9.84 -20.19
C TYR A 231 -19.63 -9.75 -21.21
N THR A 232 -20.62 -8.92 -20.87
CA THR A 232 -21.68 -8.48 -21.77
C THR A 232 -21.88 -6.97 -21.65
N GLY A 233 -22.20 -6.32 -22.77
CA GLY A 233 -22.31 -4.88 -22.86
C GLY A 233 -22.78 -4.41 -24.22
N GLN A 234 -22.57 -3.13 -24.49
CA GLN A 234 -22.91 -2.49 -25.75
C GLN A 234 -21.80 -1.53 -26.17
N ARG A 235 -21.47 -1.59 -27.46
CA ARG A 235 -20.63 -0.62 -28.16
C ARG A 235 -21.51 0.50 -28.70
N GLY A 236 -21.21 1.74 -28.32
CA GLY A 236 -21.86 2.93 -28.82
C GLY A 236 -21.00 3.63 -29.87
N GLU A 237 -21.58 3.89 -31.03
CA GLU A 237 -20.95 4.66 -32.10
C GLU A 237 -21.72 5.96 -32.34
N HIS A 238 -21.01 7.08 -32.33
CA HIS A 238 -21.54 8.40 -32.58
C HIS A 238 -21.78 8.61 -34.07
N TYR A 239 -22.95 9.10 -34.40
CA TYR A 239 -23.28 9.54 -35.74
C TYR A 239 -24.07 10.85 -35.69
N TRP A 240 -23.88 11.67 -36.72
CA TRP A 240 -24.55 12.96 -36.83
C TRP A 240 -25.80 12.81 -37.68
N VAL A 241 -26.92 13.28 -37.16
CA VAL A 241 -28.16 13.44 -37.92
C VAL A 241 -28.51 14.91 -38.06
N THR A 242 -29.05 15.28 -39.22
CA THR A 242 -29.64 16.61 -39.38
C THR A 242 -31.12 16.54 -39.01
N VAL A 243 -31.53 17.34 -38.04
CA VAL A 243 -32.92 17.44 -37.57
C VAL A 243 -33.48 18.83 -37.87
N GLY A 244 -34.80 18.91 -38.08
CA GLY A 244 -35.50 20.15 -38.42
C GLY A 244 -35.69 20.35 -39.93
N THR A 245 -36.51 21.35 -40.29
CA THR A 245 -36.85 21.71 -41.67
C THR A 245 -36.58 23.20 -41.94
N GLY A 246 -36.28 23.54 -43.19
CA GLY A 246 -36.00 24.93 -43.61
C GLY A 246 -34.79 25.55 -42.88
N LYS A 247 -34.96 26.77 -42.38
CA LYS A 247 -33.92 27.52 -41.64
C LYS A 247 -33.62 26.97 -40.24
N ASN A 248 -34.42 26.05 -39.72
CA ASN A 248 -34.26 25.45 -38.39
C ASN A 248 -33.49 24.11 -38.42
N ARG A 249 -32.69 23.85 -39.46
CA ARG A 249 -31.84 22.64 -39.53
C ARG A 249 -30.68 22.77 -38.55
N ARG A 250 -30.52 21.78 -37.68
CA ARG A 250 -29.36 21.64 -36.78
C ARG A 250 -28.79 20.23 -36.83
N ARG A 251 -27.50 20.09 -36.55
CA ARG A 251 -26.87 18.78 -36.37
C ARG A 251 -27.03 18.34 -34.93
N GLU A 252 -27.50 17.12 -34.73
CA GLU A 252 -27.63 16.46 -33.43
C GLU A 252 -26.77 15.20 -33.46
N MET A 253 -25.96 15.01 -32.41
CA MET A 253 -25.18 13.79 -32.23
C MET A 253 -26.07 12.73 -31.61
N ARG A 254 -26.10 11.53 -32.19
CA ARG A 254 -26.81 10.37 -31.67
C ARG A 254 -25.85 9.20 -31.52
N THR A 255 -26.15 8.29 -30.61
CA THR A 255 -25.37 7.07 -30.39
C THR A 255 -26.16 5.88 -30.88
N ARG A 256 -25.56 5.06 -31.74
CA ARG A 256 -26.10 3.75 -32.12
C ARG A 256 -25.44 2.68 -31.27
N TRP A 257 -26.25 1.86 -30.62
CA TRP A 257 -25.78 0.81 -29.72
C TRP A 257 -25.82 -0.55 -30.41
N TYR A 258 -24.70 -1.28 -30.32
CA TYR A 258 -24.57 -2.65 -30.80
C TYR A 258 -24.20 -3.56 -29.63
N PRO A 259 -24.81 -4.75 -29.50
CA PRO A 259 -24.43 -5.68 -28.44
C PRO A 259 -22.97 -6.11 -28.60
N ALA A 260 -22.27 -6.21 -27.48
CA ALA A 260 -20.90 -6.69 -27.41
C ALA A 260 -20.76 -7.67 -26.25
N SER A 261 -20.06 -8.78 -26.47
CA SER A 261 -19.79 -9.77 -25.45
C SER A 261 -18.51 -10.51 -25.78
N GLY A 262 -17.82 -11.00 -24.76
CA GLY A 262 -16.60 -11.76 -24.96
C GLY A 262 -16.17 -12.49 -23.71
N ARG A 263 -15.14 -13.32 -23.87
CA ARG A 263 -14.45 -14.00 -22.79
C ARG A 263 -12.96 -13.79 -22.97
N PHE A 264 -12.26 -13.60 -21.88
CA PHE A 264 -10.81 -13.48 -21.88
C PHE A 264 -10.24 -13.95 -20.55
N GLN A 265 -8.96 -14.25 -20.56
CA GLN A 265 -8.20 -14.56 -19.36
C GLN A 265 -7.11 -13.53 -19.18
N ARG A 266 -6.72 -13.28 -17.94
CA ARG A 266 -5.63 -12.37 -17.60
C ARG A 266 -4.97 -12.82 -16.30
N PHE A 267 -3.65 -12.91 -16.33
CA PHE A 267 -2.84 -13.07 -15.13
C PHE A 267 -2.55 -11.70 -14.54
N PHE A 268 -2.75 -11.56 -13.24
CA PHE A 268 -2.33 -10.40 -12.47
C PHE A 268 -1.17 -10.83 -11.58
N ASP A 269 -0.07 -10.08 -11.67
CA ASP A 269 1.17 -10.29 -10.95
C ASP A 269 1.43 -9.11 -10.01
N ASP A 270 1.73 -9.41 -8.76
CA ASP A 270 2.00 -8.51 -7.66
C ASP A 270 0.95 -7.40 -7.43
N VAL A 271 -0.33 -7.79 -7.32
CA VAL A 271 -1.39 -6.85 -6.91
C VAL A 271 -1.20 -6.44 -5.46
N LEU A 272 -0.62 -5.26 -5.27
CA LEU A 272 -0.19 -4.77 -3.97
C LEU A 272 -1.36 -4.24 -3.12
N VAL A 273 -1.43 -4.66 -1.86
CA VAL A 273 -2.41 -4.23 -0.86
C VAL A 273 -1.69 -3.84 0.42
N LEU A 274 -1.94 -2.62 0.91
CA LEU A 274 -1.41 -2.18 2.19
C LEU A 274 -2.15 -2.92 3.33
N ALA A 275 -1.43 -3.72 4.09
CA ALA A 275 -1.99 -4.53 5.17
C ALA A 275 -2.10 -3.74 6.50
N ASN A 276 -2.00 -2.39 6.45
CA ASN A 276 -2.06 -1.53 7.63
C ASN A 276 -3.24 -0.55 7.64
N THR A 277 -3.84 -0.35 8.82
CA THR A 277 -4.93 0.60 9.06
C THR A 277 -4.43 1.90 9.72
N GLY A 278 -5.29 2.91 9.83
CA GLY A 278 -4.93 4.19 10.49
C GLY A 278 -3.93 5.06 9.70
N LEU A 279 -3.68 4.71 8.43
CA LEU A 279 -2.92 5.50 7.48
C LEU A 279 -3.86 5.98 6.37
N ASN A 280 -3.62 7.19 5.84
CA ASN A 280 -4.46 7.74 4.78
C ASN A 280 -4.21 6.99 3.46
N ARG A 281 -5.14 6.07 3.13
CA ARG A 281 -5.06 5.16 1.97
C ARG A 281 -4.79 5.87 0.65
N LYS A 282 -5.38 7.04 0.43
CA LYS A 282 -5.20 7.82 -0.80
C LYS A 282 -3.73 8.19 -1.03
N PHE A 283 -3.03 8.64 0.02
CA PHE A 283 -1.62 9.02 -0.11
C PHE A 283 -0.71 7.80 -0.22
N MET A 284 -1.03 6.71 0.49
CA MET A 284 -0.28 5.46 0.40
C MET A 284 -0.35 4.86 -1.01
N LEU A 285 -1.55 4.82 -1.60
CA LEU A 285 -1.76 4.41 -2.99
C LEU A 285 -0.98 5.30 -3.98
N ALA A 286 -0.89 6.60 -3.72
CA ALA A 286 -0.17 7.54 -4.57
C ALA A 286 1.36 7.41 -4.47
N LEU A 287 1.90 6.56 -3.58
CA LEU A 287 3.33 6.22 -3.54
C LEU A 287 3.71 5.12 -4.54
N GLU A 288 2.73 4.45 -5.14
CA GLU A 288 2.93 3.45 -6.18
C GLU A 288 3.35 4.12 -7.51
N PRO A 289 4.14 3.45 -8.37
CA PRO A 289 4.59 2.05 -8.27
C PRO A 289 5.79 1.83 -7.34
N TRP A 290 5.81 0.67 -6.67
CA TRP A 290 6.96 0.21 -5.90
C TRP A 290 7.93 -0.59 -6.77
N PRO A 291 9.26 -0.49 -6.56
CA PRO A 291 10.24 -1.28 -7.31
C PRO A 291 10.33 -2.70 -6.74
N LEU A 292 9.28 -3.51 -6.91
CA LEU A 292 9.16 -4.84 -6.31
C LEU A 292 10.24 -5.83 -6.76
N LEU A 293 10.82 -5.65 -7.95
CA LEU A 293 11.99 -6.40 -8.42
C LEU A 293 13.24 -6.27 -7.53
N LYS A 294 13.28 -5.28 -6.63
CA LYS A 294 14.36 -5.08 -5.65
C LYS A 294 14.05 -5.70 -4.29
N VAL A 295 12.91 -6.36 -4.13
CA VAL A 295 12.59 -7.11 -2.92
C VAL A 295 13.58 -8.27 -2.79
N VAL A 296 14.12 -8.44 -1.59
CA VAL A 296 15.03 -9.52 -1.25
C VAL A 296 14.37 -10.41 -0.19
N PRO A 297 14.82 -11.68 -0.04
CA PRO A 297 14.32 -12.55 1.02
C PRO A 297 14.41 -11.86 2.37
N PHE A 298 13.37 -12.04 3.20
CA PHE A 298 13.32 -11.38 4.49
C PHE A 298 14.55 -11.73 5.34
N ASN A 299 15.24 -10.69 5.81
CA ASN A 299 16.31 -10.79 6.77
C ASN A 299 16.14 -9.71 7.83
N GLN A 300 16.04 -10.11 9.08
CA GLN A 300 15.80 -9.22 10.21
C GLN A 300 16.90 -8.15 10.37
N GLN A 301 18.13 -8.41 9.90
CA GLN A 301 19.24 -7.44 9.90
C GLN A 301 18.92 -6.18 9.10
N MET A 302 18.07 -6.25 8.08
CA MET A 302 17.65 -5.09 7.29
C MET A 302 16.68 -4.16 8.03
N LEU A 303 16.15 -4.61 9.16
CA LEU A 303 15.32 -3.80 10.05
C LEU A 303 16.15 -3.10 11.14
N ALA A 304 17.46 -3.34 11.23
CA ALA A 304 18.32 -2.75 12.26
C ALA A 304 18.27 -1.21 12.21
N GLY A 305 17.86 -0.57 13.30
CA GLY A 305 17.64 0.89 13.36
C GLY A 305 16.30 1.39 12.79
N TYR A 306 15.43 0.48 12.32
CA TYR A 306 14.12 0.81 11.75
C TYR A 306 12.99 0.08 12.49
N LEU A 307 11.79 0.67 12.46
CA LEU A 307 10.61 0.08 13.09
C LEU A 307 9.77 -0.62 12.02
N ALA A 308 9.37 -1.86 12.25
CA ALA A 308 8.42 -2.56 11.40
C ALA A 308 7.04 -2.61 12.07
N ARG A 309 6.01 -2.22 11.32
CA ARG A 309 4.61 -2.44 11.70
C ARG A 309 4.21 -3.84 11.26
N THR A 310 3.52 -4.59 12.12
CA THR A 310 2.85 -5.83 11.72
C THR A 310 1.60 -5.53 10.90
N TYR A 311 0.98 -6.52 10.27
CA TYR A 311 -0.29 -6.33 9.55
C TYR A 311 -1.46 -6.15 10.51
N ASP A 312 -2.39 -5.26 10.16
CA ASP A 312 -3.67 -5.06 10.85
C ASP A 312 -4.88 -5.58 10.04
N VAL A 313 -4.66 -5.91 8.75
CA VAL A 313 -5.67 -6.43 7.83
C VAL A 313 -5.41 -7.92 7.65
N ASP A 314 -6.43 -8.74 7.91
CA ASP A 314 -6.36 -10.19 7.70
C ASP A 314 -6.18 -10.53 6.21
N LEU A 315 -5.60 -11.71 5.93
CA LEU A 315 -5.24 -12.13 4.57
C LEU A 315 -6.45 -12.17 3.61
N ASP A 316 -7.60 -12.65 4.06
CA ASP A 316 -8.84 -12.73 3.29
C ASP A 316 -9.45 -11.35 3.00
N ALA A 317 -9.41 -10.46 3.99
CA ALA A 317 -9.80 -9.07 3.82
C ALA A 317 -8.85 -8.34 2.84
N GLY A 318 -7.55 -8.60 2.94
CA GLY A 318 -6.53 -8.10 2.02
C GLY A 318 -6.80 -8.55 0.57
N PHE A 319 -7.12 -9.83 0.37
CA PHE A 319 -7.47 -10.33 -0.96
C PHE A 319 -8.78 -9.72 -1.50
N THR A 320 -9.73 -9.40 -0.63
CA THR A 320 -10.95 -8.69 -1.02
C THR A 320 -10.63 -7.28 -1.55
N GLU A 321 -9.66 -6.57 -0.95
CA GLU A 321 -9.16 -5.29 -1.48
C GLU A 321 -8.46 -5.49 -2.84
N ALA A 322 -7.65 -6.55 -2.98
CA ALA A 322 -6.98 -6.89 -4.24
C ALA A 322 -7.98 -7.15 -5.37
N LYS A 323 -9.05 -7.92 -5.12
CA LYS A 323 -10.14 -8.14 -6.09
C LYS A 323 -10.75 -6.83 -6.58
N GLY A 324 -10.98 -5.88 -5.68
CA GLY A 324 -11.51 -4.56 -6.08
C GLY A 324 -10.61 -3.83 -7.09
N ARG A 325 -9.28 -3.95 -6.95
CA ARG A 325 -8.33 -3.39 -7.93
C ARG A 325 -8.33 -4.19 -9.24
N ILE A 326 -8.34 -5.52 -9.15
CA ILE A 326 -8.38 -6.43 -10.30
C ILE A 326 -9.67 -6.19 -11.11
N ASP A 327 -10.84 -6.19 -10.48
CA ASP A 327 -12.14 -5.93 -11.10
C ASP A 327 -12.18 -4.55 -11.77
N SER A 328 -11.60 -3.53 -11.14
CA SER A 328 -11.49 -2.19 -11.73
C SER A 328 -10.62 -2.20 -13.00
N ALA A 329 -9.51 -2.92 -13.00
CA ALA A 329 -8.65 -3.07 -14.18
C ALA A 329 -9.34 -3.87 -15.29
N LEU A 330 -10.01 -4.97 -14.95
CA LEU A 330 -10.79 -5.80 -15.87
C LEU A 330 -11.94 -4.99 -16.50
N TYR A 331 -12.62 -4.14 -15.73
CA TYR A 331 -13.66 -3.25 -16.25
C TYR A 331 -13.12 -2.31 -17.34
N HIS A 332 -11.97 -1.68 -17.11
CA HIS A 332 -11.33 -0.82 -18.10
C HIS A 332 -10.91 -1.60 -19.35
N GLU A 333 -10.37 -2.80 -19.18
CA GLU A 333 -10.02 -3.68 -20.31
C GLU A 333 -11.26 -4.11 -21.09
N VAL A 334 -12.36 -4.42 -20.42
CA VAL A 334 -13.66 -4.71 -21.07
C VAL A 334 -14.13 -3.52 -21.89
N CYS A 335 -14.06 -2.30 -21.36
CA CYS A 335 -14.37 -1.08 -22.13
C CYS A 335 -13.51 -0.97 -23.39
N GLN A 336 -12.20 -1.22 -23.29
CA GLN A 336 -11.29 -1.22 -24.45
C GLN A 336 -11.64 -2.31 -25.46
N ARG A 337 -11.98 -3.51 -24.99
CA ARG A 337 -12.37 -4.65 -25.84
C ARG A 337 -13.71 -4.44 -26.55
N ILE A 338 -14.69 -3.81 -25.90
CA ILE A 338 -15.96 -3.39 -26.54
C ILE A 338 -15.68 -2.33 -27.62
N GLY A 339 -14.81 -1.37 -27.32
CA GLY A 339 -14.43 -0.30 -28.24
C GLY A 339 -15.59 0.65 -28.57
N GLY A 340 -15.47 1.36 -29.70
CA GLY A 340 -16.41 2.42 -30.08
C GLY A 340 -16.15 3.75 -29.36
N ASP A 341 -17.04 4.72 -29.56
CA ASP A 341 -16.90 6.07 -28.99
C ASP A 341 -17.32 6.11 -27.52
N VAL A 342 -18.30 5.29 -27.13
CA VAL A 342 -18.79 5.14 -25.77
C VAL A 342 -19.19 3.69 -25.49
N GLN A 343 -19.08 3.26 -24.24
CA GLN A 343 -19.35 1.88 -23.85
C GLN A 343 -20.43 1.82 -22.78
N ARG A 344 -21.22 0.74 -22.78
CA ARG A 344 -22.07 0.33 -21.66
C ARG A 344 -21.69 -1.09 -21.28
N VAL A 345 -21.10 -1.26 -20.12
CA VAL A 345 -20.83 -2.59 -19.56
C VAL A 345 -22.04 -3.00 -18.73
N HIS A 346 -22.65 -4.13 -19.05
CA HIS A 346 -23.82 -4.64 -18.32
C HIS A 346 -23.41 -5.62 -17.22
N ASN A 347 -22.48 -6.52 -17.53
CA ASN A 347 -21.98 -7.50 -16.57
C ASN A 347 -20.55 -7.89 -16.91
N VAL A 348 -19.74 -8.12 -15.87
CA VAL A 348 -18.44 -8.78 -15.95
C VAL A 348 -18.45 -9.85 -14.85
N ASP A 349 -18.45 -11.11 -15.26
CA ASP A 349 -18.37 -12.27 -14.36
C ASP A 349 -16.95 -12.81 -14.41
N THR A 350 -16.26 -12.76 -13.27
CA THR A 350 -14.85 -13.09 -13.14
C THR A 350 -14.64 -14.19 -12.12
N ARG A 351 -13.95 -15.26 -12.55
CA ARG A 351 -13.45 -16.31 -11.67
C ARG A 351 -11.97 -16.10 -11.41
N TYR A 352 -11.58 -16.27 -10.14
CA TYR A 352 -10.22 -16.13 -9.65
C TYR A 352 -9.66 -17.52 -9.33
N GLU A 353 -8.55 -17.87 -9.95
CA GLU A 353 -7.88 -19.16 -9.80
C GLU A 353 -6.38 -18.96 -9.56
N ALA A 354 -5.71 -20.02 -9.10
CA ALA A 354 -4.27 -20.04 -8.79
C ALA A 354 -3.84 -18.81 -7.96
N ILE A 355 -4.54 -18.57 -6.85
CA ILE A 355 -4.29 -17.41 -6.01
C ILE A 355 -3.10 -17.69 -5.11
N THR A 356 -2.04 -16.94 -5.31
CA THR A 356 -0.86 -16.93 -4.44
C THR A 356 -0.69 -15.55 -3.82
N PHE A 357 0.10 -15.46 -2.75
CA PHE A 357 0.41 -14.19 -2.11
C PHE A 357 1.82 -14.17 -1.52
N LYS A 358 2.36 -12.98 -1.33
CA LYS A 358 3.59 -12.72 -0.56
C LYS A 358 3.30 -11.70 0.53
N HIS A 359 3.84 -11.88 1.73
CA HIS A 359 3.85 -10.87 2.79
C HIS A 359 5.17 -10.09 2.74
N LEU A 360 5.08 -8.82 2.37
CA LEU A 360 6.23 -7.95 2.15
C LEU A 360 6.31 -6.82 3.19
N LEU A 361 7.54 -6.43 3.52
CA LEU A 361 7.82 -5.20 4.25
C LEU A 361 8.35 -4.13 3.29
N LEU A 362 7.60 -3.04 3.12
CA LEU A 362 7.99 -1.93 2.25
C LEU A 362 8.41 -0.69 3.06
N PRO A 363 9.51 -0.02 2.68
CA PRO A 363 10.12 1.03 3.48
C PRO A 363 9.48 2.39 3.18
N VAL A 364 9.06 3.08 4.23
CA VAL A 364 8.46 4.41 4.18
C VAL A 364 9.17 5.32 5.16
N TRP A 365 9.50 6.51 4.69
CA TRP A 365 9.80 7.61 5.57
C TRP A 365 8.50 8.32 5.95
N LEU A 366 8.24 8.39 7.25
CA LEU A 366 6.99 8.89 7.79
C LEU A 366 7.24 10.10 8.69
N LEU A 367 6.46 11.14 8.44
CA LEU A 367 6.52 12.39 9.18
C LEU A 367 5.11 12.78 9.62
N ALA A 368 4.88 12.75 10.93
CA ALA A 368 3.70 13.32 11.54
C ALA A 368 4.07 14.67 12.18
N TYR A 369 3.30 15.72 11.89
CA TYR A 369 3.53 17.03 12.48
C TYR A 369 2.22 17.70 12.89
N PRO A 370 2.17 18.33 14.08
CA PRO A 370 1.02 19.12 14.48
C PRO A 370 1.04 20.49 13.79
N TYR A 371 -0.11 20.94 13.31
CA TYR A 371 -0.33 22.30 12.79
C TYR A 371 -1.76 22.75 13.11
N ARG A 372 -1.88 23.82 13.92
CA ARG A 372 -3.18 24.42 14.34
C ARG A 372 -4.20 23.37 14.82
N ASP A 373 -3.80 22.62 15.86
CA ASP A 373 -4.62 21.61 16.54
C ASP A 373 -5.03 20.40 15.69
N ARG A 374 -4.37 20.19 14.54
CA ARG A 374 -4.52 18.98 13.71
C ARG A 374 -3.15 18.38 13.40
N THR A 375 -3.08 17.06 13.42
CA THR A 375 -1.89 16.33 12.98
C THR A 375 -2.02 16.06 11.49
N TYR A 376 -0.96 16.36 10.75
CA TYR A 376 -0.83 16.08 9.34
C TYR A 376 0.23 15.00 9.14
N GLN A 377 0.01 14.11 8.18
CA GLN A 377 0.95 13.05 7.83
C GLN A 377 1.52 13.24 6.43
N ILE A 378 2.83 13.04 6.31
CA ILE A 378 3.53 12.96 5.03
C ILE A 378 4.30 11.65 4.98
N PHE A 379 4.18 10.99 3.84
CA PHE A 379 4.76 9.71 3.49
C PHE A 379 5.72 9.90 2.33
N ILE A 380 6.89 9.27 2.43
CA ILE A 380 7.87 9.28 1.36
C ILE A 380 8.26 7.84 1.07
N ASN A 381 8.08 7.43 -0.19
CA ASN A 381 8.50 6.12 -0.65
C ASN A 381 10.03 6.04 -0.51
N ALA A 382 10.53 5.21 0.40
CA ALA A 382 11.95 5.18 0.71
C ALA A 382 12.77 4.35 -0.30
N ALA A 383 12.14 3.91 -1.40
CA ALA A 383 12.80 3.29 -2.53
C ALA A 383 12.87 4.22 -3.76
N THR A 384 11.84 5.04 -4.00
CA THR A 384 11.76 5.95 -5.17
C THR A 384 11.96 7.42 -4.84
N GLY A 385 11.72 7.82 -3.59
CA GLY A 385 11.77 9.21 -3.13
C GLY A 385 10.48 9.99 -3.37
N GLU A 386 9.43 9.37 -3.91
CA GLU A 386 8.12 9.99 -4.15
C GLU A 386 7.49 10.47 -2.84
N VAL A 387 6.92 11.68 -2.83
CA VAL A 387 6.40 12.34 -1.63
C VAL A 387 4.90 12.56 -1.73
N GLN A 388 4.15 11.95 -0.82
CA GLN A 388 2.70 12.08 -0.74
C GLN A 388 2.28 12.43 0.68
N GLY A 389 1.30 13.31 0.84
CA GLY A 389 0.89 13.68 2.19
C GLY A 389 -0.12 14.80 2.27
N GLU A 390 -0.59 14.99 3.48
CA GLU A 390 -1.52 16.04 3.84
C GLU A 390 -0.81 17.39 3.98
N ARG A 391 -1.56 18.44 3.68
CA ARG A 391 -1.08 19.82 3.85
C ARG A 391 -2.20 20.70 4.39
N PRO A 392 -1.87 21.72 5.19
CA PRO A 392 -2.82 22.78 5.52
C PRO A 392 -3.13 23.62 4.27
N TYR A 393 -4.37 24.08 4.16
CA TYR A 393 -4.82 24.97 3.09
C TYR A 393 -4.95 26.41 3.60
N SER A 394 -4.52 27.37 2.80
CA SER A 394 -4.71 28.79 3.08
C SER A 394 -6.05 29.27 2.51
N VAL A 395 -7.04 29.45 3.39
CA VAL A 395 -8.38 29.94 3.04
C VAL A 395 -8.30 31.25 2.24
N TRP A 396 -7.45 32.19 2.67
CA TRP A 396 -7.28 33.48 1.99
C TRP A 396 -6.73 33.36 0.56
N LYS A 397 -5.77 32.44 0.31
CA LYS A 397 -5.25 32.20 -1.04
C LYS A 397 -6.30 31.58 -1.95
N ILE A 398 -7.10 30.65 -1.43
CA ILE A 398 -8.19 30.02 -2.17
C ILE A 398 -9.26 31.07 -2.49
N LEU A 399 -9.67 31.87 -1.51
CA LEU A 399 -10.66 32.93 -1.70
C LEU A 399 -10.22 33.94 -2.76
N PHE A 400 -8.97 34.39 -2.70
CA PHE A 400 -8.42 35.33 -3.69
C PHE A 400 -8.36 34.71 -5.09
N ALA A 401 -7.97 33.43 -5.21
CA ALA A 401 -7.95 32.72 -6.48
C ALA A 401 -9.36 32.58 -7.09
N VAL A 402 -10.37 32.27 -6.27
CA VAL A 402 -11.77 32.18 -6.71
C VAL A 402 -12.31 33.55 -7.15
N LEU A 403 -12.05 34.61 -6.38
CA LEU A 403 -12.44 35.98 -6.75
C LEU A 403 -11.79 36.42 -8.06
N MET A 404 -10.49 36.19 -8.22
CA MET A 404 -9.78 36.51 -9.47
C MET A 404 -10.30 35.69 -10.66
N GLY A 405 -10.61 34.41 -10.46
CA GLY A 405 -11.22 33.57 -11.48
C GLY A 405 -12.59 34.08 -11.91
N ALA A 406 -13.45 34.46 -10.96
CA ALA A 406 -14.77 35.02 -11.24
C ALA A 406 -14.68 36.36 -12.00
N LEU A 407 -13.75 37.24 -11.60
CA LEU A 407 -13.49 38.50 -12.30
C LEU A 407 -12.99 38.27 -13.74
N ALA A 408 -12.09 37.30 -13.94
CA ALA A 408 -11.58 36.97 -15.27
C ALA A 408 -12.70 36.44 -16.19
N VAL A 409 -13.55 35.55 -15.68
CA VAL A 409 -14.73 35.05 -16.44
C VAL A 409 -15.69 36.19 -16.76
N GLY A 410 -15.96 37.08 -15.80
CA GLY A 410 -16.80 38.26 -16.01
C GLY A 410 -16.24 39.21 -17.07
N ALA A 411 -14.93 39.45 -17.06
CA ALA A 411 -14.26 40.30 -18.05
C ALA A 411 -14.30 39.68 -19.45
N ILE A 412 -14.08 38.36 -19.58
CA ILE A 412 -14.20 37.65 -20.86
C ILE A 412 -15.64 37.70 -21.38
N ALA A 413 -16.63 37.48 -20.51
CA ALA A 413 -18.03 37.57 -20.89
C ALA A 413 -18.41 38.98 -21.35
N ALA A 414 -17.98 40.03 -20.65
CA ALA A 414 -18.21 41.41 -21.05
C ALA A 414 -17.52 41.77 -22.38
N ALA A 415 -16.29 41.31 -22.60
CA ALA A 415 -15.55 41.51 -23.85
C ALA A 415 -16.15 40.74 -25.03
N SER A 416 -16.79 39.59 -24.79
CA SER A 416 -17.50 38.83 -25.84
C SER A 416 -18.86 39.42 -26.24
N GLN A 417 -19.39 40.37 -25.46
CA GLN A 417 -20.64 41.07 -25.74
C GLN A 417 -20.43 42.41 -26.48
N GLN A 418 -19.18 42.86 -26.60
CA GLN A 418 -18.74 43.96 -27.47
C GLN A 418 -18.31 43.41 -28.82
#